data_AF-F1LDK2-F1
#
_entry.id   AF-F1LDK2-F1
#
_cell.length_a   1.000
_cell.length_b   1.000
_cell.length_c   1.000
_cell.angle_alpha   90.00
_cell.angle_beta   90.00
_cell.angle_gamma   90.00
#
_symmetry.space_group_name_H-M   'P 1'
#
loop_
_entity.id
_entity.type
_entity.pdbx_description
1 polymer ?
#
loop_
_entity_poly.entity_id
_entity_poly.type
_entity_poly.pdbx_seq_one_letter_code
_entity_poly.pdbx_strand_id
1 'polypeptide(L)'
;MFYVFYVNQGYMQPLEVTAALGTVHKLQAAIEEATHVPLAEQVLLVSGGDGLQSDRPVAHYQGAGTDSNPVFLFCKLSKGESQDSATPQENAELNEMCTGLMEQLRSFENLTISGALIVRYAEASRLSRNIADRAMQLCARLVQDHQLLHQGWLALVSNLDDSRSQIEKRAERFYAHYERLKTMKGKAQTVLQEFDSVVDTLHKITIPSALLANSAKFEGGNKPNEECTLYDYISCADPQSSLKDVVDQVQVLLAKIDDSEHNRVVTLLKLVTEQTSKPEVRDIRGINLRLMQLDSAPM
;
A
#
# COMPACT_ATOMS: atom_id res chain seq x y z
N MET A 1 0.48 15.65 24.29
CA MET A 1 1.30 14.68 23.52
C MET A 1 0.51 14.18 22.33
N PHE A 2 1.20 13.88 21.24
CA PHE A 2 0.67 13.14 20.10
C PHE A 2 1.29 11.74 20.12
N TYR A 3 0.49 10.69 19.94
CA TYR A 3 0.96 9.31 20.14
C TYR A 3 1.05 8.54 18.82
N VAL A 4 2.19 7.89 18.63
CA VAL A 4 2.45 6.96 17.53
C VAL A 4 2.74 5.59 18.13
N PHE A 5 2.04 4.55 17.70
CA PHE A 5 2.31 3.19 18.15
C PHE A 5 3.19 2.48 17.12
N TYR A 6 4.41 2.11 17.49
CA TYR A 6 5.33 1.44 16.60
C TYR A 6 5.06 -0.07 16.59
N VAL A 7 4.32 -0.53 15.57
CA VAL A 7 3.78 -1.90 15.53
C VAL A 7 4.89 -2.96 15.43
N ASN A 8 5.98 -2.69 14.71
CA ASN A 8 7.07 -3.65 14.56
C ASN A 8 7.76 -3.97 15.91
N GLN A 9 7.76 -3.02 16.85
CA GLN A 9 8.44 -3.14 18.16
C GLN A 9 7.45 -3.24 19.34
N GLY A 10 6.17 -2.92 19.14
CA GLY A 10 5.11 -3.09 20.12
C GLY A 10 5.12 -2.07 21.27
N TYR A 11 5.49 -0.82 21.02
CA TYR A 11 5.47 0.23 22.05
C TYR A 11 4.88 1.55 21.55
N MET A 12 4.42 2.36 22.52
CA MET A 12 3.90 3.71 22.30
C MET A 12 5.04 4.73 22.29
N GLN A 13 5.22 5.44 21.19
CA GLN A 13 6.13 6.57 21.05
C GLN A 13 5.35 7.89 21.25
N PRO A 14 5.52 8.59 22.39
CA PRO A 14 5.00 9.94 22.54
C PRO A 14 5.83 10.92 21.73
N LEU A 15 5.16 11.86 21.08
CA LEU A 15 5.73 12.98 20.37
C LEU A 15 5.17 14.29 20.94
N GLU A 16 5.96 15.35 20.85
CA GLU A 16 5.49 16.70 21.15
C GLU A 16 4.32 17.08 20.25
N VAL A 17 3.33 17.79 20.80
CA VAL A 17 2.12 18.16 20.04
C VAL A 17 2.48 19.00 18.80
N THR A 18 3.56 19.75 18.87
CA THR A 18 4.11 20.54 17.76
C THR A 18 4.47 19.69 16.54
N ALA A 19 4.83 18.41 16.73
CA ALA A 19 5.09 17.48 15.64
C ALA A 19 3.84 17.19 14.78
N ALA A 20 2.65 17.29 15.39
CA ALA A 20 1.37 17.15 14.71
C ALA A 20 0.79 18.47 14.19
N LEU A 21 1.45 19.61 14.46
CA LEU A 21 1.06 20.92 13.93
C LEU A 21 1.60 21.10 12.50
N GLY A 22 0.85 20.58 11.53
CA GLY A 22 1.14 20.81 10.12
C GLY A 22 0.80 19.62 9.24
N THR A 23 1.68 19.35 8.27
CA THR A 23 1.54 18.26 7.31
C THR A 23 2.02 16.93 7.90
N VAL A 24 1.49 15.83 7.37
CA VAL A 24 1.97 14.48 7.67
C VAL A 24 3.47 14.36 7.41
N HIS A 25 4.02 15.03 6.39
CA HIS A 25 5.47 15.02 6.15
C HIS A 25 6.29 15.52 7.35
N LYS A 26 5.84 16.57 8.06
CA LYS A 26 6.50 17.04 9.28
C LYS A 26 6.41 16.02 10.41
N LEU A 27 5.25 15.36 10.55
CA LEU A 27 5.06 14.28 11.50
C LEU A 27 6.01 13.11 11.18
N GLN A 28 6.18 12.73 9.92
CA GLN A 28 7.09 11.68 9.49
C GLN A 28 8.56 12.00 9.85
N ALA A 29 8.98 13.26 9.71
CA ALA A 29 10.30 13.71 10.15
C ALA A 29 10.48 13.59 11.67
N ALA A 30 9.49 14.00 12.46
CA ALA A 30 9.54 13.83 13.91
C ALA A 30 9.55 12.35 14.34
N ILE A 31 8.85 11.49 13.60
CA ILE A 31 8.87 10.04 13.81
C ILE A 31 10.26 9.47 13.50
N GLU A 32 10.90 9.88 12.40
CA GLU A 32 12.26 9.43 12.06
C GLU A 32 13.28 9.82 13.13
N GLU A 33 13.18 11.04 13.65
CA GLU A 33 14.04 11.49 14.75
C GLU A 33 13.84 10.66 16.03
N ALA A 34 12.58 10.34 16.37
CA ALA A 34 12.24 9.61 17.59
C ALA A 34 12.46 8.10 17.51
N THR A 35 12.27 7.49 16.34
CA THR A 35 12.24 6.02 16.17
C THR A 35 13.38 5.49 15.29
N HIS A 36 14.13 6.38 14.64
CA HIS A 36 15.14 6.04 13.63
C HIS A 36 14.59 5.28 12.41
N VAL A 37 13.27 5.23 12.22
CA VAL A 37 12.66 4.65 11.02
C VAL A 37 12.70 5.65 9.88
N PRO A 38 13.41 5.37 8.77
CA PRO A 38 13.57 6.35 7.69
C PRO A 38 12.25 6.71 7.03
N LEU A 39 12.08 7.97 6.58
CA LEU A 39 10.83 8.43 5.94
C LEU A 39 10.32 7.50 4.83
N ALA A 40 11.22 7.00 3.98
CA ALA A 40 10.89 6.12 2.87
C ALA A 40 10.30 4.78 3.31
N GLU A 41 10.63 4.35 4.53
CA GLU A 41 10.25 3.07 5.13
C GLU A 41 9.03 3.18 6.04
N GLN A 42 8.59 4.39 6.38
CA GLN A 42 7.40 4.61 7.20
C GLN A 42 6.12 4.33 6.41
N VAL A 43 5.26 3.49 6.98
CA VAL A 43 3.85 3.35 6.61
C VAL A 43 3.04 3.75 7.82
N LEU A 44 2.27 4.82 7.68
CA LEU A 44 1.45 5.38 8.75
C LEU A 44 -0.02 5.13 8.46
N LEU A 45 -0.70 4.44 9.36
CA LEU A 45 -2.12 4.12 9.27
C LEU A 45 -2.87 4.68 10.48
N VAL A 46 -4.10 5.14 10.29
CA VAL A 46 -5.05 5.34 11.39
C VAL A 46 -5.86 4.07 11.66
N SER A 47 -6.54 4.03 12.80
CA SER A 47 -7.61 3.06 13.04
C SER A 47 -8.60 3.05 11.87
N GLY A 48 -8.87 1.86 11.32
CA GLY A 48 -9.66 1.68 10.11
C GLY A 48 -8.85 1.51 8.83
N GLY A 49 -7.53 1.72 8.87
CA GLY A 49 -6.61 1.40 7.77
C GLY A 49 -6.42 2.49 6.72
N ASP A 50 -6.91 3.71 6.95
CA ASP A 50 -6.61 4.83 6.06
C ASP A 50 -5.15 5.27 6.23
N GLY A 51 -4.47 5.45 5.09
CA GLY A 51 -3.04 5.77 5.04
C GLY A 51 -2.80 7.27 5.07
N LEU A 52 -1.91 7.72 5.95
CA LEU A 52 -1.56 9.13 6.04
C LEU A 52 -0.80 9.58 4.79
N GLN A 53 -1.32 10.58 4.10
CA GLN A 53 -0.72 11.17 2.90
C GLN A 53 0.18 12.34 3.28
N SER A 54 1.45 12.32 2.84
CA SER A 54 2.49 13.27 3.25
C SER A 54 2.12 14.74 3.01
N ASP A 55 1.34 15.04 1.98
CA ASP A 55 0.87 16.38 1.58
C ASP A 55 -0.34 16.86 2.40
N ARG A 56 -1.07 15.97 3.08
CA ARG A 56 -2.24 16.32 3.87
C ARG A 56 -1.86 16.85 5.25
N PRO A 57 -2.68 17.75 5.83
CA PRO A 57 -2.52 18.13 7.23
C PRO A 57 -2.86 16.96 8.16
N VAL A 58 -2.15 16.82 9.28
CA VAL A 58 -2.43 15.79 10.29
C VAL A 58 -3.86 15.90 10.83
N ALA A 59 -4.38 17.13 10.95
CA ALA A 59 -5.75 17.42 11.38
C ALA A 59 -6.85 16.85 10.45
N HIS A 60 -6.51 16.40 9.24
CA HIS A 60 -7.43 15.67 8.37
C HIS A 60 -7.86 14.33 9.00
N TYR A 61 -6.98 13.73 9.79
CA TYR A 61 -7.17 12.43 10.44
C TYR A 61 -7.73 12.66 11.85
N GLN A 62 -9.00 13.04 11.92
CA GLN A 62 -9.65 13.44 13.16
C GLN A 62 -9.65 12.32 14.20
N GLY A 63 -9.30 12.67 15.44
CA GLY A 63 -9.29 11.74 16.57
C GLY A 63 -8.11 10.75 16.59
N ALA A 64 -7.20 10.81 15.62
CA ALA A 64 -5.97 10.03 15.63
C ALA A 64 -4.85 10.72 16.43
N GLY A 65 -3.93 9.93 16.97
CA GLY A 65 -2.79 10.42 17.74
C GLY A 65 -3.06 10.61 19.23
N THR A 66 -4.12 10.01 19.77
CA THR A 66 -4.37 9.93 21.22
C THR A 66 -3.75 8.64 21.79
N ASP A 67 -3.70 8.55 23.12
CA ASP A 67 -3.23 7.36 23.84
C ASP A 67 -4.09 6.09 23.59
N SER A 68 -5.38 6.29 23.34
CA SER A 68 -6.37 5.24 23.05
C SER A 68 -6.61 5.03 21.56
N ASN A 69 -6.15 5.94 20.71
CA ASN A 69 -6.27 5.87 19.25
C ASN A 69 -5.03 6.49 18.57
N PRO A 70 -3.86 5.84 18.69
CA PRO A 70 -2.62 6.37 18.14
C PRO A 70 -2.58 6.25 16.61
N VAL A 71 -1.61 6.92 15.99
CA VAL A 71 -1.24 6.58 14.60
C VAL A 71 -0.34 5.35 14.63
N PHE A 72 -0.65 4.34 13.82
CA PHE A 72 0.13 3.12 13.72
C PHE A 72 1.27 3.28 12.73
N LEU A 73 2.50 3.07 13.20
CA LEU A 73 3.72 3.06 12.39
C LEU A 73 4.12 1.62 12.06
N PHE A 74 4.32 1.37 10.78
CA PHE A 74 4.96 0.16 10.26
C PHE A 74 6.24 0.52 9.50
N CYS A 75 7.27 -0.29 9.64
CA CYS A 75 8.49 -0.19 8.83
C CYS A 75 8.43 -1.21 7.68
N LYS A 76 8.63 -0.78 6.43
CA LYS A 76 8.59 -1.65 5.23
C LYS A 76 9.77 -2.62 5.15
N LEU A 77 10.97 -2.19 5.54
CA LEU A 77 12.17 -3.03 5.56
C LEU A 77 12.33 -3.69 6.94
N SER A 78 11.87 -4.94 7.07
CA SER A 78 12.48 -5.84 8.07
C SER A 78 13.78 -6.39 7.49
N LYS A 79 14.80 -5.54 7.32
CA LYS A 79 16.14 -6.00 6.97
C LYS A 79 16.78 -6.63 8.20
N GLY A 80 16.47 -7.90 8.47
CA GLY A 80 17.30 -8.81 9.28
C GLY A 80 17.99 -8.18 10.49
N GLU A 81 17.34 -7.25 11.18
CA GLU A 81 17.86 -6.75 12.44
C GLU A 81 17.68 -7.92 13.38
N SER A 82 18.81 -8.40 13.89
CA SER A 82 18.88 -9.30 15.02
C SER A 82 17.74 -8.94 15.96
N GLN A 83 16.74 -9.81 16.06
CA GLN A 83 15.79 -9.78 17.17
C GLN A 83 16.59 -10.12 18.41
N ASP A 84 17.47 -9.21 18.85
CA ASP A 84 17.77 -9.09 20.24
C ASP A 84 16.44 -8.67 20.83
N SER A 85 15.68 -9.67 21.27
CA SER A 85 14.53 -9.51 22.14
C SER A 85 15.06 -8.94 23.44
N ALA A 86 15.46 -7.66 23.38
CA ALA A 86 15.79 -6.87 24.54
C ALA A 86 14.55 -6.97 25.41
N THR A 87 14.68 -7.71 26.50
CA THR A 87 13.64 -7.78 27.51
C THR A 87 13.36 -6.33 27.86
N PRO A 88 12.11 -5.84 27.77
CA PRO A 88 11.79 -4.45 28.07
C PRO A 88 12.51 -4.05 29.35
N GLN A 89 13.21 -2.92 29.34
CA GLN A 89 14.08 -2.52 30.47
C GLN A 89 13.33 -2.61 31.82
N GLU A 90 12.04 -2.29 31.82
CA GLU A 90 11.15 -2.42 32.98
C GLU A 90 10.99 -3.86 33.49
N ASN A 91 10.95 -4.86 32.60
CA ASN A 91 10.93 -6.28 32.99
C ASN A 91 12.25 -6.67 33.66
N ALA A 92 13.38 -6.20 33.15
CA ALA A 92 14.69 -6.47 33.72
C ALA A 92 14.82 -5.83 35.12
N GLU A 93 14.41 -4.56 35.25
CA GLU A 93 14.38 -3.85 36.53
C GLU A 93 13.46 -4.54 37.56
N LEU A 94 12.29 -5.01 37.13
CA LEU A 94 11.37 -5.74 38.01
C LEU A 94 11.97 -7.07 38.48
N ASN A 95 12.63 -7.82 37.58
CA ASN A 95 13.31 -9.07 37.93
C ASN A 95 14.48 -8.84 38.89
N GLU A 96 15.24 -7.75 38.73
CA GLU A 96 16.32 -7.37 39.63
C GLU A 96 15.76 -7.05 41.03
N MET A 97 14.68 -6.26 41.12
CA MET A 97 14.02 -5.96 42.40
C MET A 97 13.50 -7.23 43.09
N CYS A 98 12.90 -8.16 42.34
CA CYS A 98 12.45 -9.45 42.85
C CYS A 98 13.62 -10.28 43.40
N THR A 99 14.73 -10.35 42.65
CA THR A 99 15.95 -11.07 43.05
C THR A 99 16.52 -10.48 44.35
N GLY A 100 16.66 -9.15 44.41
CA GLY A 100 17.16 -8.46 45.60
C GLY A 100 16.28 -8.67 46.84
N LEU A 101 14.95 -8.66 46.69
CA LEU A 101 14.02 -8.98 47.77
C LEU A 101 14.21 -10.43 48.25
N MET A 102 14.33 -11.39 47.33
CA MET A 102 14.54 -12.80 47.69
C MET A 102 15.86 -13.00 48.44
N GLU A 103 16.93 -12.36 48.01
CA GLU A 103 18.23 -12.39 48.71
C GLU A 103 18.14 -11.78 50.10
N GLN A 104 17.44 -10.64 50.23
CA GLN A 104 17.20 -10.00 51.52
C GLN A 104 16.43 -10.95 52.47
N LEU A 105 15.36 -11.60 52.00
CA LEU A 105 14.59 -12.56 52.80
C LEU A 105 15.42 -13.78 53.20
N ARG A 106 16.24 -14.33 52.29
CA ARG A 106 17.17 -15.43 52.61
C ARG A 106 18.19 -15.04 53.68
N SER A 107 18.65 -13.79 53.68
CA SER A 107 19.57 -13.29 54.70
C SER A 107 18.98 -13.30 56.12
N PHE A 108 17.65 -13.41 56.24
CA PHE A 108 16.95 -13.44 57.52
C PHE A 108 16.79 -14.85 58.11
N GLU A 109 16.84 -15.89 57.28
CA GLU A 109 16.44 -17.28 57.64
C GLU A 109 17.21 -17.87 58.83
N ASN A 110 18.46 -17.43 59.04
CA ASN A 110 19.34 -17.94 60.10
C ASN A 110 19.53 -16.96 61.28
N LEU A 111 18.77 -15.86 61.33
CA LEU A 111 18.90 -14.86 62.37
C LEU A 111 18.01 -15.19 63.59
N THR A 112 18.50 -14.87 64.77
CA THR A 112 17.70 -14.98 66.00
C THR A 112 16.58 -13.95 66.01
N ILE A 113 15.39 -14.38 66.42
CA ILE A 113 14.21 -13.52 66.53
C ILE A 113 14.50 -12.35 67.48
N SER A 114 14.33 -11.13 66.98
CA SER A 114 14.54 -9.88 67.73
C SER A 114 13.62 -8.77 67.20
N GLY A 115 13.44 -7.71 67.98
CA GLY A 115 12.66 -6.54 67.53
C GLY A 115 13.22 -5.92 66.24
N ALA A 116 14.55 -5.87 66.09
CA ALA A 116 15.19 -5.40 64.86
C ALA A 116 14.87 -6.29 63.65
N LEU A 117 14.85 -7.62 63.84
CA LEU A 117 14.47 -8.55 62.77
C LEU A 117 13.01 -8.35 62.33
N ILE A 118 12.09 -8.13 63.27
CA ILE A 118 10.68 -7.84 62.98
C ILE A 118 10.55 -6.57 62.12
N VAL A 119 11.29 -5.51 62.45
CA VAL A 119 11.30 -4.27 61.64
C VAL A 119 11.80 -4.55 60.21
N ARG A 120 12.87 -5.33 60.06
CA ARG A 120 13.41 -5.70 58.72
C ARG A 120 12.41 -6.53 57.90
N TYR A 121 11.67 -7.45 58.52
CA TYR A 121 10.57 -8.14 57.83
C TYR A 121 9.46 -7.19 57.41
N ALA A 122 9.07 -6.23 58.26
CA ALA A 122 8.06 -5.24 57.92
C ALA A 122 8.50 -4.35 56.73
N GLU A 123 9.77 -3.97 56.68
CA GLU A 123 10.36 -3.26 55.54
C GLU A 123 10.36 -4.11 54.26
N ALA A 124 10.78 -5.38 54.35
CA ALA A 124 10.75 -6.30 53.22
C ALA A 124 9.31 -6.55 52.71
N SER A 125 8.32 -6.62 53.60
CA SER A 125 6.90 -6.71 53.21
C SER A 125 6.41 -5.46 52.49
N ARG A 126 6.84 -4.26 52.92
CA ARG A 126 6.52 -3.00 52.20
C ARG A 126 7.16 -2.96 50.82
N LEU A 127 8.41 -3.41 50.70
CA LEU A 127 9.10 -3.53 49.41
C LEU A 127 8.41 -4.54 48.50
N SER A 128 8.06 -5.72 49.02
CA SER A 128 7.28 -6.74 48.30
C SER A 128 5.98 -6.18 47.73
N ARG A 129 5.23 -5.41 48.53
CA ARG A 129 4.03 -4.74 48.04
C ARG A 129 4.32 -3.76 46.90
N ASN A 130 5.37 -2.95 47.00
CA ASN A 130 5.76 -2.02 45.93
C ASN A 130 6.10 -2.76 44.63
N ILE A 131 6.86 -3.86 44.74
CA ILE A 131 7.22 -4.72 43.61
C ILE A 131 5.95 -5.31 42.98
N ALA A 132 5.01 -5.81 43.79
CA ALA A 132 3.74 -6.33 43.30
C ALA A 132 2.90 -5.25 42.59
N ASP A 133 2.81 -4.04 43.15
CA ASP A 133 2.11 -2.92 42.53
C ASP A 133 2.72 -2.54 41.16
N ARG A 134 4.06 -2.50 41.07
CA ARG A 134 4.77 -2.27 39.80
C ARG A 134 4.54 -3.40 38.80
N ALA A 135 4.55 -4.65 39.25
CA ALA A 135 4.27 -5.80 38.41
C ALA A 135 2.84 -5.74 37.83
N MET A 136 1.85 -5.36 38.66
CA MET A 136 0.46 -5.18 38.20
C MET A 136 0.34 -4.07 37.17
N GLN A 137 1.00 -2.92 37.38
CA GLN A 137 1.01 -1.81 36.43
C GLN A 137 1.64 -2.20 35.09
N LEU A 138 2.74 -2.94 35.12
CA LEU A 138 3.41 -3.47 33.93
C LEU A 138 2.50 -4.45 33.19
N CYS A 139 1.84 -5.39 33.90
CA CYS A 139 0.87 -6.28 33.29
C CYS A 139 -0.28 -5.53 32.62
N ALA A 140 -0.86 -4.52 33.28
CA ALA A 140 -1.94 -3.71 32.71
C ALA A 140 -1.48 -2.98 31.43
N ARG A 141 -0.27 -2.42 31.43
CA ARG A 141 0.31 -1.77 30.25
C ARG A 141 0.57 -2.76 29.12
N LEU A 142 1.12 -3.93 29.42
CA LEU A 142 1.34 -4.98 28.42
C LEU A 142 0.00 -5.39 27.78
N VAL A 143 -1.08 -5.51 28.55
CA VAL A 143 -2.41 -5.79 28.00
C VAL A 143 -2.84 -4.68 27.02
N GLN A 144 -2.66 -3.42 27.40
CA GLN A 144 -2.95 -2.28 26.52
C GLN A 144 -2.09 -2.31 25.24
N ASP A 145 -0.79 -2.57 25.33
CA ASP A 145 0.11 -2.65 24.18
C ASP A 145 -0.30 -3.80 23.24
N HIS A 146 -0.76 -4.94 23.78
CA HIS A 146 -1.30 -6.04 22.98
C HIS A 146 -2.62 -5.68 22.28
N GLN A 147 -3.49 -4.91 22.93
CA GLN A 147 -4.70 -4.39 22.30
C GLN A 147 -4.36 -3.45 21.15
N LEU A 148 -3.36 -2.58 21.31
CA LEU A 148 -2.88 -1.68 20.26
C LEU A 148 -2.19 -2.42 19.12
N LEU A 149 -1.39 -3.45 19.40
CA LEU A 149 -0.84 -4.36 18.38
C LEU A 149 -1.96 -4.98 17.54
N HIS A 150 -3.02 -5.44 18.19
CA HIS A 150 -4.18 -6.01 17.49
C HIS A 150 -4.92 -4.96 16.65
N GLN A 151 -5.16 -3.76 17.19
CA GLN A 151 -5.78 -2.68 16.43
C GLN A 151 -4.93 -2.25 15.22
N GLY A 152 -3.61 -2.14 15.40
CA GLY A 152 -2.68 -1.86 14.31
C GLY A 152 -2.74 -2.94 13.23
N TRP A 153 -2.75 -4.22 13.63
CA TRP A 153 -2.95 -5.33 12.69
C TRP A 153 -4.26 -5.21 11.90
N LEU A 154 -5.38 -4.92 12.58
CA LEU A 154 -6.67 -4.72 11.91
C LEU A 154 -6.62 -3.54 10.93
N ALA A 155 -5.95 -2.44 11.29
CA ALA A 155 -5.75 -1.32 10.39
C ALA A 155 -4.93 -1.72 9.16
N LEU A 156 -3.88 -2.52 9.32
CA LEU A 156 -3.07 -3.03 8.21
C LEU A 156 -3.89 -3.96 7.28
N VAL A 157 -4.67 -4.87 7.84
CA VAL A 157 -5.54 -5.77 7.05
C VAL A 157 -6.59 -4.97 6.29
N SER A 158 -7.22 -3.99 6.95
CA SER A 158 -8.18 -3.08 6.30
C SER A 158 -7.54 -2.31 5.14
N ASN A 159 -6.34 -1.76 5.35
CA ASN A 159 -5.57 -1.08 4.31
C ASN A 159 -5.24 -2.01 3.12
N LEU A 160 -4.91 -3.27 3.40
CA LEU A 160 -4.61 -4.27 2.39
C LEU A 160 -5.86 -4.59 1.54
N ASP A 161 -7.02 -4.74 2.17
CA ASP A 161 -8.30 -4.97 1.49
C ASP A 161 -8.69 -3.78 0.60
N ASP A 162 -8.56 -2.55 1.11
CA ASP A 162 -8.82 -1.34 0.34
C ASP A 162 -7.88 -1.20 -0.85
N SER A 163 -6.59 -1.44 -0.65
CA SER A 163 -5.57 -1.41 -1.71
C SER A 163 -5.86 -2.45 -2.79
N ARG A 164 -6.27 -3.66 -2.39
CA ARG A 164 -6.69 -4.71 -3.31
C ARG A 164 -7.93 -4.29 -4.11
N SER A 165 -8.97 -3.77 -3.45
CA SER A 165 -10.19 -3.31 -4.12
C SER A 165 -9.90 -2.20 -5.15
N GLN A 166 -9.00 -1.27 -4.82
CA GLN A 166 -8.58 -0.21 -5.75
C GLN A 166 -7.85 -0.77 -6.99
N ILE A 167 -6.99 -1.77 -6.80
CA ILE A 167 -6.27 -2.42 -7.90
C ILE A 167 -7.26 -3.21 -8.77
N GLU A 168 -8.20 -3.94 -8.19
CA GLU A 168 -9.25 -4.67 -8.91
C GLU A 168 -10.09 -3.71 -9.77
N LYS A 169 -10.54 -2.58 -9.22
CA LYS A 169 -11.28 -1.54 -9.98
C LYS A 169 -10.46 -0.96 -11.14
N ARG A 170 -9.15 -0.77 -10.97
CA ARG A 170 -8.26 -0.31 -12.05
C ARG A 170 -8.10 -1.39 -13.13
N ALA A 171 -8.02 -2.66 -12.73
CA ALA A 171 -7.94 -3.78 -13.64
C ALA A 171 -9.20 -3.92 -14.50
N GLU A 172 -10.39 -3.77 -13.92
CA GLU A 172 -11.65 -3.79 -14.66
C GLU A 172 -11.68 -2.75 -15.79
N ARG A 173 -11.23 -1.52 -15.49
CA ARG A 173 -11.10 -0.46 -16.51
C ARG A 173 -10.10 -0.83 -17.60
N PHE A 174 -8.96 -1.38 -17.21
CA PHE A 174 -7.96 -1.88 -18.15
C PHE A 174 -8.53 -2.97 -19.06
N TYR A 175 -9.27 -3.95 -18.52
CA TYR A 175 -9.92 -4.99 -19.32
C TYR A 175 -10.95 -4.42 -20.30
N ALA A 176 -11.77 -3.46 -19.86
CA ALA A 176 -12.74 -2.81 -20.74
C ALA A 176 -12.04 -2.08 -21.90
N HIS A 177 -10.93 -1.38 -21.64
CA HIS A 177 -10.13 -0.73 -22.68
C HIS A 177 -9.46 -1.74 -23.62
N TYR A 178 -8.95 -2.84 -23.08
CA TYR A 178 -8.31 -3.90 -23.84
C TYR A 178 -9.29 -4.60 -24.79
N GLU A 179 -10.49 -4.95 -24.32
CA GLU A 179 -11.54 -5.55 -25.17
C GLU A 179 -11.98 -4.61 -26.30
N ARG A 180 -12.07 -3.30 -26.02
CA ARG A 180 -12.32 -2.29 -27.05
C ARG A 180 -11.19 -2.25 -28.08
N LEU A 181 -9.94 -2.29 -27.64
CA LEU A 181 -8.77 -2.31 -28.53
C LEU A 181 -8.77 -3.56 -29.42
N LYS A 182 -9.05 -4.74 -28.85
CA LYS A 182 -9.17 -6.01 -29.57
C LYS A 182 -10.28 -5.95 -30.62
N THR A 183 -11.44 -5.41 -30.27
CA THR A 183 -12.56 -5.19 -31.20
C THR A 183 -12.17 -4.24 -32.33
N MET A 184 -11.50 -3.13 -32.02
CA MET A 184 -11.04 -2.16 -33.03
C MET A 184 -10.00 -2.77 -33.97
N LYS A 185 -9.05 -3.57 -33.44
CA LYS A 185 -8.07 -4.32 -34.23
C LYS A 185 -8.77 -5.26 -35.20
N GLY A 186 -9.74 -6.05 -34.72
CA GLY A 186 -10.52 -6.95 -35.58
C GLY A 186 -11.25 -6.22 -36.71
N LYS A 187 -11.93 -5.11 -36.39
CA LYS A 187 -12.61 -4.27 -37.40
C LYS A 187 -11.64 -3.70 -38.43
N ALA A 188 -10.49 -3.18 -37.99
CA ALA A 188 -9.46 -2.65 -38.89
C ALA A 188 -8.92 -3.75 -39.81
N GLN A 189 -8.67 -4.96 -39.28
CA GLN A 189 -8.24 -6.11 -40.09
C GLN A 189 -9.29 -6.48 -41.16
N THR A 190 -10.58 -6.46 -40.83
CA THR A 190 -11.65 -6.72 -41.82
C THR A 190 -11.66 -5.67 -42.93
N VAL A 191 -11.54 -4.38 -42.60
CA VAL A 191 -11.48 -3.30 -43.60
C VAL A 191 -10.25 -3.46 -44.52
N LEU A 192 -9.12 -3.85 -43.94
CA LEU A 192 -7.88 -4.04 -44.70
C LEU A 192 -7.92 -5.29 -45.61
N GLN A 193 -8.67 -6.33 -45.27
CA GLN A 193 -8.78 -7.53 -46.11
C GLN A 193 -9.43 -7.26 -47.47
N GLU A 194 -10.38 -6.33 -47.54
CA GLU A 194 -11.06 -5.97 -48.78
C GLU A 194 -10.34 -4.85 -49.55
N PHE A 195 -9.27 -4.28 -48.98
CA PHE A 195 -8.66 -3.06 -49.50
C PHE A 195 -8.08 -3.22 -50.90
N ASP A 196 -7.38 -4.31 -51.20
CA ASP A 196 -6.83 -4.54 -52.53
C ASP A 196 -7.92 -4.60 -53.61
N SER A 197 -9.08 -5.20 -53.29
CA SER A 197 -10.22 -5.25 -54.20
C SER A 197 -10.82 -3.86 -54.47
N VAL A 198 -10.80 -2.99 -53.46
CA VAL A 198 -11.22 -1.59 -53.58
C VAL A 198 -10.23 -0.84 -54.45
N VAL A 199 -8.93 -1.00 -54.22
CA VAL A 199 -7.87 -0.39 -55.05
C VAL A 199 -8.00 -0.83 -56.51
N ASP A 200 -8.20 -2.12 -56.78
CA ASP A 200 -8.44 -2.64 -58.13
C ASP A 200 -9.68 -2.03 -58.79
N THR A 201 -10.73 -1.78 -58.00
CA THR A 201 -11.96 -1.13 -58.47
C THR A 201 -11.71 0.34 -58.79
N LEU A 202 -10.96 1.06 -57.95
CA LEU A 202 -10.60 2.46 -58.18
C LEU A 202 -9.79 2.66 -59.48
N HIS A 203 -8.93 1.70 -59.83
CA HIS A 203 -8.19 1.72 -61.10
C HIS A 203 -9.08 1.47 -62.33
N LYS A 204 -10.26 0.84 -62.17
CA LYS A 204 -11.20 0.57 -63.28
C LYS A 204 -12.16 1.72 -63.54
N ILE A 205 -12.37 2.61 -62.57
CA ILE A 205 -13.29 3.74 -62.68
C ILE A 205 -12.54 4.90 -63.36
N THR A 206 -12.86 5.17 -64.62
CA THR A 206 -12.36 6.35 -65.33
C THR A 206 -13.21 7.58 -65.00
N ILE A 207 -12.57 8.73 -64.81
CA ILE A 207 -13.28 9.99 -64.57
C ILE A 207 -13.45 10.71 -65.91
N PRO A 208 -14.69 11.04 -66.32
CA PRO A 208 -14.94 11.85 -67.51
C PRO A 208 -14.25 13.21 -67.43
N SER A 209 -13.55 13.60 -68.50
CA SER A 209 -12.83 14.88 -68.65
C SER A 209 -13.68 16.12 -68.37
N ALA A 210 -14.98 16.07 -68.67
CA ALA A 210 -15.93 17.15 -68.35
C ALA A 210 -16.08 17.42 -66.85
N LEU A 211 -15.90 16.40 -65.99
CA LEU A 211 -15.92 16.56 -64.53
C LEU A 211 -14.58 17.09 -63.99
N LEU A 212 -13.47 16.75 -64.66
CA LEU A 212 -12.13 17.22 -64.30
C LEU A 212 -11.94 18.71 -64.60
N ALA A 213 -12.62 19.24 -65.62
CA ALA A 213 -12.54 20.65 -66.03
C ALA A 213 -12.93 21.65 -64.92
N ASN A 214 -13.80 21.24 -63.99
CA ASN A 214 -14.26 22.05 -62.85
C ASN A 214 -13.63 21.62 -61.51
N SER A 215 -12.70 20.65 -61.51
CA SER A 215 -12.06 20.21 -60.27
C SER A 215 -11.18 21.32 -59.70
N ALA A 216 -11.31 21.58 -58.39
CA ALA A 216 -10.45 22.51 -57.69
C ALA A 216 -9.00 22.00 -57.75
N LYS A 217 -8.03 22.92 -57.93
CA LYS A 217 -6.62 22.56 -57.84
C LYS A 217 -6.36 21.96 -56.45
N PHE A 218 -5.75 20.78 -56.40
CA PHE A 218 -5.29 20.20 -55.14
C PHE A 218 -4.21 21.10 -54.51
N GLU A 219 -4.09 21.05 -53.18
CA GLU A 219 -3.02 21.75 -52.47
C GLU A 219 -1.67 21.25 -53.00
N GLY A 220 -0.90 22.13 -53.67
CA GLY A 220 0.33 21.77 -54.39
C GLY A 220 0.31 22.00 -55.90
N GLY A 221 -0.85 22.33 -56.49
CA GLY A 221 -0.93 22.77 -57.89
C GLY A 221 -0.90 21.65 -58.94
N ASN A 222 -0.84 20.38 -58.52
CA ASN A 222 -0.99 19.23 -59.41
C ASN A 222 -2.42 19.17 -59.97
N LYS A 223 -2.53 19.04 -61.30
CA LYS A 223 -3.79 18.77 -61.98
C LYS A 223 -3.81 17.31 -62.42
N PRO A 224 -4.93 16.59 -62.23
CA PRO A 224 -5.12 15.29 -62.85
C PRO A 224 -5.08 15.43 -64.39
N ASN A 225 -4.56 14.41 -65.08
CA ASN A 225 -4.54 14.33 -66.55
C ASN A 225 -5.95 14.40 -67.14
N GLU A 226 -6.08 14.77 -68.43
CA GLU A 226 -7.39 14.84 -69.13
C GLU A 226 -8.15 13.50 -69.11
N GLU A 227 -7.43 12.38 -69.02
CA GLU A 227 -7.99 11.06 -68.72
C GLU A 227 -7.24 10.48 -67.52
N CYS A 228 -7.93 10.31 -66.40
CA CYS A 228 -7.37 9.69 -65.20
C CYS A 228 -8.39 8.75 -64.55
N THR A 229 -7.89 7.78 -63.79
CA THR A 229 -8.76 6.91 -62.96
C THR A 229 -9.11 7.62 -61.66
N LEU A 230 -10.09 7.08 -60.93
CA LEU A 230 -10.41 7.57 -59.59
C LEU A 230 -9.23 7.38 -58.62
N TYR A 231 -8.45 6.32 -58.80
CA TYR A 231 -7.22 6.11 -58.03
C TYR A 231 -6.18 7.23 -58.28
N ASP A 232 -5.94 7.56 -59.55
CA ASP A 232 -4.98 8.62 -59.93
C ASP A 232 -5.42 9.98 -59.38
N TYR A 233 -6.72 10.26 -59.43
CA TYR A 233 -7.30 11.49 -58.88
C TYR A 233 -7.13 11.59 -57.37
N ILE A 234 -7.38 10.51 -56.61
CA ILE A 234 -7.16 10.49 -55.15
C ILE A 234 -5.67 10.63 -54.82
N SER A 235 -4.80 9.99 -55.59
CA SER A 235 -3.35 10.07 -55.39
C SER A 235 -2.79 11.48 -55.66
N CYS A 236 -3.49 12.31 -56.45
CA CYS A 236 -3.13 13.72 -56.62
C CYS A 236 -3.42 14.59 -55.39
N ALA A 237 -4.28 14.13 -54.48
CA ALA A 237 -4.66 14.88 -53.28
C ALA A 237 -3.58 14.85 -52.19
N ASP A 238 -2.80 13.77 -52.11
CA ASP A 238 -1.64 13.65 -51.23
C ASP A 238 -0.46 13.05 -52.01
N PRO A 239 0.42 13.88 -52.59
CA PRO A 239 1.58 13.41 -53.33
C PRO A 239 2.65 12.76 -52.46
N GLN A 240 2.60 12.91 -51.13
CA GLN A 240 3.63 12.42 -50.21
C GLN A 240 3.29 11.06 -49.59
N SER A 241 2.04 10.61 -49.71
CA SER A 241 1.59 9.35 -49.13
C SER A 241 0.59 8.66 -50.04
N SER A 242 0.89 7.42 -50.45
CA SER A 242 -0.08 6.62 -51.20
C SER A 242 -1.08 5.94 -50.25
N LEU A 243 -2.25 5.60 -50.80
CA LEU A 243 -3.25 4.75 -50.13
C LEU A 243 -2.66 3.42 -49.63
N LYS A 244 -1.66 2.87 -50.34
CA LYS A 244 -0.93 1.66 -49.93
C LYS A 244 -0.02 1.92 -48.73
N ASP A 245 0.70 3.05 -48.70
CA ASP A 245 1.58 3.41 -47.59
C ASP A 245 0.78 3.56 -46.28
N VAL A 246 -0.43 4.12 -46.36
CA VAL A 246 -1.36 4.21 -45.22
C VAL A 246 -1.74 2.82 -44.70
N VAL A 247 -2.05 1.88 -45.60
CA VAL A 247 -2.38 0.51 -45.23
C VAL A 247 -1.20 -0.20 -44.59
N ASP A 248 -0.02 -0.12 -45.18
CA ASP A 248 1.20 -0.73 -44.63
C ASP A 248 1.49 -0.18 -43.24
N GLN A 249 1.35 1.13 -43.04
CA GLN A 249 1.53 1.76 -41.74
C GLN A 249 0.50 1.26 -40.70
N VAL A 250 -0.77 1.13 -41.08
CA VAL A 250 -1.81 0.58 -40.20
C VAL A 250 -1.52 -0.88 -39.88
N GLN A 251 -1.12 -1.71 -40.84
CA GLN A 251 -0.75 -3.11 -40.61
C GLN A 251 0.40 -3.24 -39.61
N VAL A 252 1.44 -2.41 -39.73
CA VAL A 252 2.56 -2.36 -38.78
C VAL A 252 2.07 -1.98 -37.37
N LEU A 253 1.15 -1.03 -37.25
CA LEU A 253 0.59 -0.65 -35.94
C LEU A 253 -0.28 -1.76 -35.34
N LEU A 254 -1.11 -2.43 -36.15
CA LEU A 254 -1.94 -3.54 -35.69
C LEU A 254 -1.11 -4.76 -35.26
N ALA A 255 0.05 -4.98 -35.88
CA ALA A 255 0.98 -6.04 -35.51
C ALA A 255 1.61 -5.82 -34.14
N LYS A 256 1.75 -4.56 -33.68
CA LYS A 256 2.26 -4.21 -32.35
C LYS A 256 1.23 -4.42 -31.22
N ILE A 257 -0.04 -4.59 -31.55
CA ILE A 257 -1.09 -4.86 -30.57
C ILE A 257 -1.11 -6.37 -30.30
N ASP A 258 -0.70 -6.79 -29.12
CA ASP A 258 -0.75 -8.18 -28.68
C ASP A 258 -1.34 -8.32 -27.27
N ASP A 259 -1.41 -9.56 -26.81
CA ASP A 259 -2.03 -9.95 -25.55
C ASP A 259 -1.02 -9.95 -24.38
N SER A 260 0.24 -9.55 -24.60
CA SER A 260 1.32 -9.71 -23.62
C SER A 260 1.07 -8.93 -22.33
N GLU A 261 0.80 -7.63 -22.43
CA GLU A 261 0.51 -6.76 -21.27
C GLU A 261 -0.79 -7.16 -20.58
N HIS A 262 -1.80 -7.60 -21.35
CA HIS A 262 -3.04 -8.13 -20.79
C HIS A 262 -2.77 -9.36 -19.93
N ASN A 263 -2.07 -10.35 -20.47
CA ASN A 263 -1.71 -11.57 -19.77
C ASN A 263 -0.85 -11.29 -18.53
N ARG A 264 0.04 -10.30 -18.61
CA ARG A 264 0.86 -9.85 -17.47
C ARG A 264 0.00 -9.28 -16.35
N VAL A 265 -0.94 -8.39 -16.66
CA VAL A 265 -1.88 -7.82 -15.67
C VAL A 265 -2.73 -8.91 -15.03
N VAL A 266 -3.30 -9.82 -15.83
CA VAL A 266 -4.11 -10.96 -15.32
C VAL A 266 -3.30 -11.83 -14.37
N THR A 267 -2.05 -12.14 -14.72
CA THR A 267 -1.17 -12.99 -13.91
C THR A 267 -0.82 -12.33 -12.58
N LEU A 268 -0.46 -11.03 -12.61
CA LEU A 268 -0.14 -10.27 -11.41
C LEU A 268 -1.34 -10.15 -10.46
N LEU A 269 -2.55 -9.94 -11.00
CA LEU A 269 -3.76 -9.84 -10.19
C LEU A 269 -4.14 -11.15 -9.52
N LYS A 270 -3.96 -12.27 -10.22
CA LYS A 270 -4.13 -13.61 -9.62
C LYS A 270 -3.15 -13.79 -8.47
N LEU A 271 -1.87 -13.46 -8.68
CA LEU A 271 -0.85 -13.55 -7.64
C LEU A 271 -1.21 -12.68 -6.42
N VAL A 272 -1.60 -11.42 -6.62
CA VAL A 272 -2.01 -10.52 -5.52
C VAL A 272 -3.21 -11.10 -4.77
N THR A 273 -4.22 -11.60 -5.50
CA THR A 273 -5.41 -12.21 -4.91
C THR A 273 -5.05 -13.44 -4.06
N GLU A 274 -4.22 -14.32 -4.58
CA GLU A 274 -3.79 -15.53 -3.89
C GLU A 274 -2.99 -15.20 -2.63
N GLN A 275 -2.04 -14.27 -2.70
CA GLN A 275 -1.19 -13.91 -1.56
C GLN A 275 -1.99 -13.20 -0.45
N THR A 276 -2.86 -12.27 -0.81
CA THR A 276 -3.66 -11.50 0.16
C THR A 276 -4.78 -12.31 0.81
N SER A 277 -5.22 -13.40 0.17
CA SER A 277 -6.28 -14.27 0.71
C SER A 277 -5.77 -15.35 1.66
N LYS A 278 -4.45 -15.50 1.84
CA LYS A 278 -3.87 -16.50 2.75
C LYS A 278 -4.27 -16.21 4.20
N PRO A 279 -4.78 -17.20 4.96
CA PRO A 279 -5.15 -16.98 6.35
C PRO A 279 -3.95 -16.54 7.20
N GLU A 280 -2.73 -16.97 6.86
CA GLU A 280 -1.49 -16.56 7.55
C GLU A 280 -1.18 -15.06 7.42
N VAL A 281 -1.71 -14.41 6.39
CA VAL A 281 -1.55 -12.98 6.13
C VAL A 281 -2.68 -12.17 6.79
N ARG A 282 -3.81 -12.81 7.13
CA ARG A 282 -5.01 -12.14 7.67
C ARG A 282 -5.19 -12.36 9.16
N ASP A 283 -4.79 -13.51 9.67
CA ASP A 283 -5.05 -13.94 11.04
C ASP A 283 -3.77 -14.02 11.86
N ILE A 284 -3.73 -13.26 12.96
CA ILE A 284 -2.79 -13.55 14.05
C ILE A 284 -3.38 -14.70 14.87
N ARG A 285 -2.89 -15.92 14.63
CA ARG A 285 -3.42 -17.14 15.27
C ARG A 285 -3.49 -16.99 16.79
N GLY A 286 -4.70 -17.16 17.32
CA GLY A 286 -4.97 -17.16 18.76
C GLY A 286 -4.88 -15.79 19.46
N ILE A 287 -4.73 -14.66 18.75
CA ILE A 287 -4.74 -13.33 19.40
C ILE A 287 -6.11 -13.02 20.00
N ASN A 288 -7.18 -13.29 19.25
CA ASN A 288 -8.55 -13.05 19.71
C ASN A 288 -8.90 -13.88 20.95
N LEU A 289 -8.46 -15.15 20.99
CA LEU A 289 -8.65 -16.00 22.15
C LEU A 289 -7.89 -15.48 23.38
N ARG A 290 -6.64 -15.03 23.19
CA ARG A 290 -5.82 -14.46 24.27
C ARG A 290 -6.42 -13.15 24.79
N LEU A 291 -6.83 -12.24 23.91
CA LEU A 291 -7.47 -10.98 24.30
C LEU A 291 -8.80 -11.23 25.03
N MET A 292 -9.65 -12.13 24.54
CA MET A 292 -10.89 -12.51 25.23
C MET A 292 -10.62 -13.10 26.63
N GLN A 293 -9.57 -13.92 26.77
CA GLN A 293 -9.19 -14.47 28.07
C GLN A 293 -8.72 -13.37 29.04
N LEU A 294 -7.97 -12.37 28.54
CA LEU A 294 -7.50 -11.24 29.34
C LEU A 294 -8.65 -10.34 29.81
N ASP A 295 -9.63 -10.08 28.95
CA ASP A 295 -10.83 -9.30 29.33
C ASP A 295 -11.72 -10.05 30.34
N SER A 296 -11.67 -11.38 30.34
CA SER A 296 -12.42 -12.24 31.27
C SER A 296 -11.71 -12.51 32.60
N ALA A 297 -10.43 -12.14 32.73
CA ALA A 297 -9.66 -12.38 33.94
C ALA A 297 -10.11 -11.42 35.05
N PRO A 298 -10.49 -11.92 36.24
CA PRO A 298 -10.75 -11.04 37.38
C PRO A 298 -9.44 -10.34 37.77
N MET A 299 -9.45 -9.00 37.71
CA MET A 299 -8.41 -8.14 38.27
C MET A 299 -8.32 -8.30 39.79
#